data_AF-A0A7C6TTF2-F1
#
_entry.id   AF-A0A7C6TTF2-F1
#
_cell.length_a   1.000
_cell.length_b   1.000
_cell.length_c   1.000
_cell.angle_alpha   90.00
_cell.angle_beta   90.00
_cell.angle_gamma   90.00
#
_symmetry.space_group_name_H-M   'P 1'
#
loop_
_entity.id
_entity.type
_entity.pdbx_description
1 polymer ?
#
loop_
_entity_poly.entity_id
_entity_poly.type
_entity_poly.pdbx_seq_one_letter_code
_entity_poly.pdbx_strand_id
1 'polypeptide(L)'
;MKAIMVMFDSLNRAFLPCYGNDWVQAPNFQRLAERTVVFDRSYVGSMPCMPARRELHTGRYNLLHRSWGPLEPYDDSMPELLRRHG
;
A
#
# COMPACT_ATOMS: atom_id res chain seq x y z
N MET A 1 -6.44 -18.00 7.01
CA MET A 1 -7.02 -16.67 7.31
C MET A 1 -7.27 -15.97 5.98
N LYS A 2 -8.29 -15.12 5.83
CA LYS A 2 -8.47 -14.33 4.59
C LYS A 2 -8.00 -12.89 4.82
N ALA A 3 -7.24 -12.33 3.89
CA ALA A 3 -6.77 -10.95 3.94
C ALA A 3 -7.26 -10.19 2.70
N ILE A 4 -7.60 -8.91 2.88
CA ILE A 4 -7.99 -8.00 1.80
C ILE A 4 -7.06 -6.80 1.87
N MET A 5 -6.32 -6.55 0.79
CA MET A 5 -5.49 -5.36 0.63
C MET A 5 -6.24 -4.33 -0.22
N VAL A 6 -6.53 -3.18 0.37
CA VAL A 6 -7.12 -2.03 -0.35
C VAL A 6 -6.02 -0.99 -0.51
N MET A 7 -5.79 -0.56 -1.75
CA MET A 7 -4.80 0.45 -2.09
C MET A 7 -5.44 1.48 -3.02
N PHE A 8 -5.15 2.75 -2.77
CA PHE A 8 -5.63 3.87 -3.55
C PHE A 8 -4.44 4.52 -4.26
N ASP A 9 -4.56 4.73 -5.57
CA ASP A 9 -3.51 5.43 -6.33
C ASP A 9 -3.56 6.93 -6.03
N SER A 10 -2.40 7.53 -5.76
CA SER A 10 -2.24 8.98 -5.59
C SER A 10 -3.06 9.60 -4.45
N LEU A 11 -3.52 8.79 -3.49
CA LEU A 11 -4.23 9.28 -2.31
C LEU A 11 -3.28 9.99 -1.35
N ASN A 12 -3.54 11.27 -1.11
CA ASN A 12 -2.82 12.04 -0.11
C ASN A 12 -3.51 11.91 1.26
N ARG A 13 -2.76 11.48 2.27
CA ARG A 13 -3.26 11.29 3.64
C ARG A 13 -3.92 12.53 4.25
N ALA A 14 -3.48 13.73 3.85
CA ALA A 14 -4.03 14.99 4.34
C ALA A 14 -5.50 15.22 3.93
N PHE A 15 -6.04 14.40 3.02
CA PHE A 15 -7.44 14.41 2.59
C PHE A 15 -8.31 13.37 3.31
N LEU A 16 -7.79 12.70 4.34
CA LEU A 16 -8.55 11.69 5.09
C LEU A 16 -8.91 12.19 6.50
N PRO A 17 -10.15 11.97 6.96
CA PRO A 17 -10.58 12.40 8.30
C PRO A 17 -9.76 11.83 9.44
N CYS A 18 -9.25 10.60 9.30
CA CYS A 18 -8.39 9.97 10.31
C CYS A 18 -7.02 10.65 10.48
N TYR A 19 -6.63 11.55 9.57
CA TYR A 19 -5.44 12.40 9.70
C TYR A 19 -5.80 13.88 9.94
N GLY A 20 -7.01 14.17 10.44
CA GLY A 20 -7.43 15.51 10.86
C GLY A 20 -8.08 16.38 9.78
N ASN A 21 -8.47 15.80 8.64
CA ASN A 21 -9.23 16.52 7.61
C ASN A 21 -10.72 16.63 7.98
N ASP A 22 -11.24 17.84 8.14
CA ASP A 22 -12.62 18.10 8.59
C ASP A 22 -13.60 18.47 7.45
N TRP A 23 -13.11 18.66 6.22
CA TRP A 23 -13.93 19.10 5.08
C TRP A 23 -14.24 18.00 4.07
N VAL A 24 -13.41 16.97 3.96
CA VAL A 24 -13.63 15.82 3.07
C VAL A 24 -14.60 14.83 3.73
N GLN A 25 -15.71 14.59 3.06
CA GLN A 25 -16.72 13.62 3.50
C GLN A 25 -16.30 12.18 3.14
N ALA A 26 -15.61 11.51 4.07
CA ALA A 26 -15.14 10.13 3.89
C ALA A 26 -15.58 9.20 5.05
N PRO A 27 -16.89 8.95 5.23
CA PRO A 27 -17.43 8.23 6.38
C PRO A 27 -16.94 6.78 6.49
N ASN A 28 -16.62 6.13 5.36
CA ASN A 28 -16.07 4.78 5.36
C ASN A 28 -14.62 4.71 5.87
N PHE A 29 -13.80 5.74 5.60
CA PHE A 29 -12.44 5.81 6.16
C PHE A 29 -12.48 6.05 7.66
N GLN A 30 -13.38 6.92 8.13
CA GLN A 30 -13.60 7.14 9.56
C GLN A 30 -14.03 5.86 10.27
N ARG A 31 -15.06 5.18 9.75
CA ARG A 31 -15.53 3.88 10.28
C ARG A 31 -14.45 2.80 10.31
N LEU A 32 -13.53 2.80 9.33
CA LEU A 32 -12.41 1.87 9.30
C LEU A 32 -11.37 2.22 10.38
N ALA A 33 -11.01 3.49 10.51
CA ALA A 33 -10.05 3.96 11.51
C ALA A 33 -10.50 3.62 12.95
N GLU A 34 -11.79 3.74 13.27
CA GLU A 34 -12.36 3.38 14.59
C GLU A 34 -12.22 1.89 14.95
N ARG A 35 -11.99 1.02 13.96
CA ARG A 35 -11.94 -0.45 14.12
C ARG A 35 -10.56 -1.04 13.85
N THR A 36 -9.57 -0.20 13.57
CA THR A 36 -8.24 -0.62 13.12
C THR A 36 -7.16 0.24 13.75
N VAL A 37 -5.89 -0.11 13.51
CA VAL A 37 -4.75 0.72 13.89
C VAL A 37 -4.44 1.67 12.73
N VAL A 38 -4.33 2.97 13.05
CA VAL A 38 -3.88 4.01 12.12
C VAL A 38 -2.38 4.25 12.33
N PHE A 39 -1.62 4.31 11.24
CA PHE A 39 -0.17 4.54 11.29
C PHE A 39 0.16 5.98 10.88
N ASP A 40 0.59 6.82 11.82
CA ASP A 40 0.98 8.21 11.54
C ASP A 40 2.27 8.34 10.72
N ARG A 41 3.09 7.28 10.71
CA ARG A 41 4.41 7.23 10.08
C ARG A 41 4.55 5.98 9.21
N SER A 42 3.81 5.96 8.10
CA SER A 42 3.93 4.95 7.05
C SER A 42 4.46 5.60 5.77
N TYR A 43 5.58 5.07 5.26
CA TYR A 43 6.28 5.60 4.09
C TYR A 43 6.47 4.49 3.06
N VAL A 44 6.31 4.83 1.79
CA VAL A 44 6.70 3.96 0.68
C VAL A 44 8.22 3.97 0.52
N GLY A 45 8.79 2.87 0.05
CA GLY A 45 10.22 2.78 -0.21
C GLY A 45 10.64 3.49 -1.49
N SER A 46 9.80 3.40 -2.52
CA SER A 46 10.05 3.94 -3.85
C SER A 46 8.83 4.68 -4.41
N MET A 47 9.09 5.64 -5.30
CA MET A 47 8.10 6.32 -6.14
C MET A 47 8.65 6.44 -7.58
N PRO A 48 7.80 6.52 -8.63
CA PRO A 48 6.33 6.58 -8.63
C PRO A 48 5.66 5.18 -8.58
N CYS A 49 4.41 5.06 -9.03
CA CYS A 49 3.50 3.93 -8.82
C CYS A 49 4.08 2.53 -9.06
N MET A 50 4.83 2.28 -10.14
CA MET A 50 5.32 0.93 -10.48
C MET A 50 6.36 0.40 -9.48
N PRO A 51 7.44 1.14 -9.14
CA PRO A 51 8.31 0.80 -8.02
C PRO A 51 7.53 0.53 -6.73
N ALA A 52 6.66 1.44 -6.29
CA ALA A 52 5.88 1.28 -5.05
C ALA A 52 5.06 -0.03 -5.04
N ARG A 53 4.40 -0.35 -6.16
CA ARG A 53 3.62 -1.59 -6.32
C ARG A 53 4.51 -2.82 -6.30
N ARG A 54 5.69 -2.79 -6.92
CA ARG A 54 6.64 -3.90 -6.87
C ARG A 54 7.14 -4.16 -5.45
N GLU A 55 7.40 -3.12 -4.66
CA GLU A 55 7.77 -3.26 -3.25
C GLU A 55 6.65 -3.88 -2.42
N LEU A 56 5.39 -3.52 -2.70
CA LEU A 56 4.23 -4.16 -2.07
C LEU A 56 4.12 -5.65 -2.41
N HIS A 57 4.49 -6.04 -3.62
CA HIS A 57 4.54 -7.45 -4.02
C HIS A 57 5.73 -8.19 -3.42
N THR A 58 6.91 -7.59 -3.37
CA THR A 58 8.16 -8.31 -3.06
C THR A 58 8.66 -8.13 -1.63
N GLY A 59 8.16 -7.13 -0.91
CA GLY A 59 8.67 -6.75 0.41
C GLY A 59 10.11 -6.23 0.42
N ARG A 60 10.64 -5.81 -0.75
CA ARG A 60 12.04 -5.38 -0.92
C ARG A 60 12.10 -3.98 -1.53
N TYR A 61 13.07 -3.15 -1.12
CA TYR A 61 13.31 -1.85 -1.75
C TYR A 61 13.92 -2.04 -3.15
N ASN A 62 13.36 -1.37 -4.16
CA ASN A 62 13.74 -1.63 -5.55
C ASN A 62 14.40 -0.44 -6.26
N LEU A 63 14.04 0.81 -5.98
CA LEU A 63 14.52 1.97 -6.75
C LEU A 63 16.05 2.14 -6.73
N LEU A 64 16.73 1.71 -5.66
CA LEU A 64 18.20 1.78 -5.57
C LEU A 64 18.92 0.77 -6.47
N HIS A 65 18.21 -0.28 -6.89
CA HIS A 65 18.79 -1.42 -7.61
C HIS A 65 18.23 -1.56 -9.02
N ARG A 66 17.14 -0.84 -9.33
CA ARG A 66 16.48 -0.88 -10.63
C ARG A 66 15.73 0.41 -10.96
N SER A 67 15.66 0.67 -12.26
CA SER A 67 14.80 1.69 -12.85
C SER A 67 13.31 1.33 -12.79
N TRP A 68 12.47 2.30 -13.14
CA TRP A 68 11.02 2.14 -13.24
C TRP A 68 10.64 1.03 -14.24
N GLY A 69 9.82 0.07 -13.81
CA GLY A 69 9.37 -1.05 -14.63
C GLY A 69 8.39 -1.98 -13.92
N PRO A 70 7.82 -2.96 -14.63
CA PRO A 70 6.87 -3.93 -14.08
C PRO A 70 7.53 -4.96 -13.14
N LEU A 71 6.67 -5.82 -12.57
CA LEU A 71 7.11 -7.08 -11.98
C LEU A 71 7.76 -7.95 -13.05
N GLU A 72 8.79 -8.66 -12.64
CA GLU A 72 9.59 -9.52 -13.50
C GLU A 72 9.27 -11.00 -13.20
N PRO A 73 9.52 -11.92 -14.15
CA PRO A 73 9.20 -13.35 -13.95
C PRO A 73 9.89 -14.01 -12.75
N TYR A 74 11.01 -13.46 -12.29
CA TYR A 74 11.78 -13.94 -11.13
C TYR A 74 11.48 -13.18 -9.83
N ASP A 75 10.53 -12.24 -9.83
CA ASP A 75 10.13 -11.56 -8.60
C ASP A 75 9.27 -12.46 -7.72
N ASP A 76 9.64 -12.51 -6.43
CA ASP A 76 8.87 -13.18 -5.39
C ASP A 76 7.59 -12.38 -5.08
N SER A 77 6.48 -12.71 -5.74
CA SER A 77 5.19 -12.04 -5.53
C SER A 77 4.48 -12.59 -4.29
N MET A 78 4.30 -11.76 -3.27
CA MET A 78 3.62 -12.10 -2.02
C MET A 78 2.23 -12.72 -2.24
N PRO A 79 1.34 -12.18 -3.11
CA PRO A 79 0.07 -12.83 -3.41
C PRO A 79 0.19 -14.24 -3.99
N GLU A 80 1.20 -14.46 -4.85
CA GLU A 80 1.47 -15.78 -5.44
C GLU A 80 1.98 -16.77 -4.38
N LEU A 81 2.91 -16.32 -3.53
CA LEU A 81 3.46 -17.12 -2.44
C LEU A 81 2.36 -17.50 -1.44
N LEU A 82 1.52 -16.55 -1.02
CA LEU A 82 0.37 -16.85 -0.15
C LEU A 82 -0.55 -17.89 -0.79
N ARG A 83 -0.91 -17.74 -2.07
CA ARG A 83 -1.75 -18.73 -2.76
C ARG A 83 -1.16 -20.15 -2.74
N ARG A 84 0.17 -20.28 -2.82
CA ARG A 84 0.85 -21.59 -2.78
C ARG A 84 0.92 -22.18 -1.38
N HIS A 85 0.85 -21.36 -0.33
CA HIS A 85 1.11 -21.77 1.05
C HIS A 85 -0.09 -21.66 2.01
N GLY A 86 -1.23 -21.08 1.61
CA GLY A 86 -2.49 -21.03 2.38
C GLY A 86 -2.81 -19.68 3.00
#